data_AF-A0A1N6QPJ8-F1
#
_entry.id   AF-A0A1N6QPJ8-F1
#
_cell.length_a   1.000
_cell.length_b   1.000
_cell.length_c   1.000
_cell.angle_alpha   90.00
_cell.angle_beta   90.00
_cell.angle_gamma   90.00
#
_symmetry.space_group_name_H-M   'P 1'
#
loop_
_entity.id
_entity.type
_entity.pdbx_description
1 polymer ?
#
loop_
_entity_poly.entity_id
_entity_poly.type
_entity_poly.pdbx_seq_one_letter_code
_entity_poly.pdbx_strand_id
1 'polypeptide(L)'
;MTLQPLETLLAAVLVLLLGHLLNRLVPPLSQYNIPAPITGGLLFALGLLLVNSSTGFTLEFDVTLRPVLLLSFFAAVGLSANLSLLRQGGKRLLLFVMVLAPFLVLQNLTGLLIAWTLDLHPLMGLIGGTITLVGGHGTGAAYAERFAEVNNIQAIMELAMTGATIGLVLGGLCGGPLAQWLIRRHRLAGADGHATEPHPSADGDAAPISAASLVPVLAAVLIAVLAGQWLAELVSDAPVTLPSFLWCLLLGVLIRNGGHLVGLRLNDAAIELISGLTLALFLAMTMMALNLANVASLAGPLLLILLGQVVVVLVYGGALVYRAVGRDYESAVMSAAFCGFALGATATAIANMQAIVQKYGPAPQAFLVVPLVGAFLIDLINALVLTGFLSLPGLGG
;
A
#
# COMPACT_ATOMS: atom_id res chain seq x y z
N MET A 1 -9.02 16.40 -27.57
CA MET A 1 -10.12 15.42 -27.74
C MET A 1 -10.34 14.74 -26.40
N THR A 2 -11.57 14.58 -25.94
CA THR A 2 -11.86 14.02 -24.60
C THR A 2 -12.52 12.66 -24.76
N LEU A 3 -11.89 11.62 -24.20
CA LEU A 3 -12.46 10.27 -24.18
C LEU A 3 -13.61 10.19 -23.18
N GLN A 4 -14.72 9.59 -23.60
CA GLN A 4 -15.88 9.32 -22.75
C GLN A 4 -15.55 8.27 -21.67
N PRO A 5 -16.38 8.10 -20.62
CA PRO A 5 -16.08 7.16 -19.52
C PRO A 5 -15.79 5.72 -19.98
N LEU A 6 -16.55 5.20 -20.95
CA LEU A 6 -16.34 3.86 -21.49
C LEU A 6 -15.03 3.73 -22.27
N GLU A 7 -14.70 4.75 -23.06
CA GLU A 7 -13.45 4.81 -23.84
C GLU A 7 -12.24 4.93 -22.91
N THR A 8 -12.37 5.73 -21.86
CA THR A 8 -11.35 5.90 -20.82
C THR A 8 -11.13 4.59 -20.05
N LEU A 9 -12.20 3.88 -19.70
CA LEU A 9 -12.10 2.57 -19.05
C LEU A 9 -11.43 1.55 -19.97
N LEU A 10 -11.79 1.51 -21.26
CA LEU A 10 -11.13 0.64 -22.24
C LEU A 10 -9.64 0.97 -22.34
N ALA A 11 -9.28 2.24 -22.44
CA ALA A 11 -7.89 2.68 -22.47
C ALA A 11 -7.14 2.22 -21.22
N ALA A 12 -7.72 2.37 -20.03
CA ALA A 12 -7.12 1.91 -18.77
C ALA A 12 -6.89 0.40 -18.74
N VAL A 13 -7.84 -0.40 -19.26
CA VAL A 13 -7.69 -1.85 -19.38
C VAL A 13 -6.55 -2.21 -20.35
N LEU A 14 -6.47 -1.54 -21.50
CA LEU A 14 -5.39 -1.78 -22.48
C LEU A 14 -4.02 -1.39 -21.91
N VAL A 15 -3.95 -0.26 -21.19
CA VAL A 15 -2.77 0.19 -20.46
C VAL A 15 -2.36 -0.84 -19.42
N LEU A 16 -3.31 -1.40 -18.67
CA LEU A 16 -3.06 -2.44 -17.70
C LEU A 16 -2.49 -3.71 -18.36
N LEU A 17 -3.08 -4.16 -19.48
CA LEU A 17 -2.59 -5.31 -20.25
C LEU A 17 -1.17 -5.08 -20.79
N LEU A 18 -0.89 -3.87 -21.30
CA LEU A 18 0.44 -3.45 -21.73
C LEU A 18 1.45 -3.53 -20.57
N GLY A 19 1.07 -3.04 -19.39
CA GLY A 19 1.88 -3.12 -18.19
C GLY A 19 2.22 -4.56 -17.79
N HIS A 20 1.23 -5.47 -17.83
CA HIS A 20 1.47 -6.89 -17.56
C HIS A 20 2.44 -7.51 -18.56
N LEU A 21 2.28 -7.20 -19.85
CA LEU A 21 3.18 -7.67 -20.89
C LEU A 21 4.62 -7.19 -20.64
N LEU A 22 4.81 -5.90 -20.34
CA LEU A 22 6.12 -5.32 -20.09
C LEU A 22 6.79 -5.89 -18.83
N ASN A 23 6.04 -6.04 -17.74
CA ASN A 23 6.55 -6.62 -16.50
C ASN A 23 7.05 -8.06 -16.69
N ARG A 24 6.40 -8.82 -17.59
CA ARG A 24 6.83 -10.16 -17.97
C ARG A 24 8.07 -10.16 -18.86
N LEU A 25 8.21 -9.17 -19.74
CA LEU A 25 9.34 -9.06 -20.68
C LEU A 25 10.60 -8.48 -20.04
N VAL A 26 10.47 -7.63 -19.01
CA VAL A 26 11.57 -6.92 -18.37
C VAL A 26 11.77 -7.44 -16.94
N PRO A 27 12.76 -8.34 -16.69
CA PRO A 27 12.92 -9.02 -15.41
C PRO A 27 13.06 -8.09 -14.19
N PRO A 28 13.75 -6.92 -14.26
CA PRO A 28 13.79 -6.00 -13.12
C PRO A 28 12.39 -5.55 -12.64
N LEU A 29 11.43 -5.35 -13.55
CA LEU A 29 10.09 -4.87 -13.18
C LEU A 29 9.32 -5.91 -12.37
N SER A 30 9.44 -7.19 -12.75
CA SER A 30 8.81 -8.29 -12.02
C SER A 30 9.57 -8.63 -10.73
N GLN A 31 10.90 -8.60 -10.73
CA GLN A 31 11.72 -8.86 -9.52
C GLN A 31 11.43 -7.86 -8.40
N TYR A 32 11.25 -6.59 -8.74
CA TYR A 32 10.87 -5.56 -7.78
C TYR A 32 9.36 -5.37 -7.66
N ASN A 33 8.51 -6.31 -8.10
CA ASN A 33 7.04 -6.24 -7.95
C ASN A 33 6.43 -4.88 -8.35
N ILE A 34 6.94 -4.25 -9.41
CA ILE A 34 6.41 -2.96 -9.89
C ILE A 34 4.98 -3.18 -10.38
N PRO A 35 3.97 -2.43 -9.90
CA PRO A 35 2.60 -2.63 -10.33
C PRO A 35 2.43 -2.42 -11.85
N ALA A 36 1.80 -3.40 -12.52
CA ALA A 36 1.50 -3.31 -13.95
C ALA A 36 0.76 -2.02 -14.37
N PRO A 37 -0.22 -1.48 -13.61
CA PRO A 37 -0.85 -0.21 -13.96
C PRO A 37 0.12 0.96 -14.09
N ILE A 38 1.21 0.96 -13.31
CA ILE A 38 2.20 2.03 -13.27
C ILE A 38 3.14 1.90 -14.46
N THR A 39 3.67 0.70 -14.70
CA THR A 39 4.51 0.43 -15.88
C THR A 39 3.77 0.80 -17.17
N GLY A 40 2.55 0.29 -17.33
CA GLY A 40 1.74 0.55 -18.52
C GLY A 40 1.36 2.03 -18.63
N GLY A 41 0.89 2.63 -17.54
CA GLY A 41 0.42 4.01 -17.53
C GLY A 41 1.53 5.01 -17.79
N LEU A 42 2.72 4.81 -17.22
CA LEU A 42 3.89 5.65 -17.47
C LEU A 42 4.35 5.54 -18.93
N LEU A 43 4.40 4.34 -19.51
CA LEU A 43 4.76 4.17 -20.91
C LEU A 43 3.74 4.86 -21.83
N PHE A 44 2.46 4.71 -21.53
CA PHE A 44 1.39 5.37 -22.27
C PHE A 44 1.47 6.90 -22.17
N ALA A 45 1.68 7.44 -20.98
CA ALA A 45 1.83 8.88 -20.75
C ALA A 45 3.08 9.45 -21.45
N LEU A 46 4.20 8.71 -21.47
CA LEU A 46 5.38 9.05 -22.26
C LEU A 46 5.07 9.07 -23.76
N GLY A 47 4.32 8.08 -24.25
CA GLY A 47 3.88 8.03 -25.65
C GLY A 47 3.01 9.24 -26.02
N LEU A 48 2.05 9.61 -25.18
CA LEU A 48 1.24 10.81 -25.38
C LEU A 48 2.06 12.09 -25.35
N LEU A 49 3.02 12.20 -24.43
CA LEU A 49 3.93 13.34 -24.37
C LEU A 49 4.71 13.51 -25.68
N LEU A 50 5.22 12.41 -26.25
CA LEU A 50 5.93 12.43 -27.53
C LEU A 50 5.01 12.86 -28.69
N VAL A 51 3.79 12.32 -28.75
CA VAL A 51 2.80 12.71 -29.77
C VAL A 51 2.41 14.18 -29.62
N ASN A 52 2.14 14.64 -28.39
CA ASN A 52 1.80 16.03 -28.10
C ASN A 52 2.93 16.98 -28.51
N SER A 53 4.18 16.66 -28.14
CA SER A 53 5.34 17.51 -28.48
C SER A 53 5.61 17.64 -29.98
N SER A 54 5.20 16.64 -30.77
CA SER A 54 5.43 16.61 -32.22
C SER A 54 4.24 17.13 -33.05
N THR A 55 3.01 16.97 -32.56
CA THR A 55 1.78 17.27 -33.33
C THR A 55 0.88 18.33 -32.69
N GLY A 56 1.11 18.67 -31.41
CA GLY A 56 0.21 19.50 -30.61
C GLY A 56 -1.07 18.78 -30.17
N PHE A 57 -1.25 17.50 -30.50
CA PHE A 57 -2.47 16.76 -30.17
C PHE A 57 -2.59 16.53 -28.66
N THR A 58 -3.71 16.99 -28.08
CA THR A 58 -4.05 16.78 -26.67
C THR A 58 -5.19 15.77 -26.54
N LEU A 59 -4.97 14.77 -25.70
CA LEU A 59 -5.96 13.77 -25.30
C LEU A 59 -6.30 13.98 -23.84
N GLU A 60 -7.59 14.16 -23.55
CA GLU A 60 -8.13 14.27 -22.21
C GLU A 60 -8.99 13.05 -21.90
N PHE A 61 -9.13 12.72 -20.62
CA PHE A 61 -9.80 11.52 -20.15
C PHE A 61 -10.92 11.88 -19.19
N ASP A 62 -12.08 11.27 -19.37
CA ASP A 62 -13.15 11.33 -18.37
C ASP A 62 -12.83 10.37 -17.21
N VAL A 63 -12.51 10.95 -16.06
CA VAL A 63 -12.03 10.21 -14.88
C VAL A 63 -13.13 9.97 -13.84
N THR A 64 -14.41 10.07 -14.24
CA THR A 64 -15.56 9.91 -13.33
C THR A 64 -15.57 8.58 -12.58
N LEU A 65 -15.02 7.51 -13.15
CA LEU A 65 -14.95 6.20 -12.50
C LEU A 65 -13.84 6.10 -11.43
N ARG A 66 -12.89 7.04 -11.42
CA ARG A 66 -11.70 6.97 -10.56
C ARG A 66 -12.06 6.94 -9.06
N PRO A 67 -12.87 7.87 -8.51
CA PRO A 67 -13.20 7.84 -7.09
C PRO A 67 -13.96 6.56 -6.70
N VAL A 68 -14.87 6.08 -7.55
CA VAL A 68 -15.64 4.86 -7.29
C VAL A 68 -14.74 3.64 -7.15
N LEU A 69 -13.74 3.49 -8.02
CA LEU A 69 -12.78 2.39 -7.95
C LEU A 69 -11.88 2.49 -6.71
N LEU A 70 -11.43 3.70 -6.36
CA LEU A 70 -10.60 3.91 -5.17
C LEU A 70 -11.37 3.55 -3.89
N LEU A 71 -12.61 4.02 -3.75
CA LEU A 71 -13.45 3.70 -2.60
C LEU A 71 -13.81 2.21 -2.55
N SER A 72 -14.04 1.60 -3.71
CA SER A 72 -14.29 0.14 -3.81
C SER A 72 -13.08 -0.67 -3.35
N PHE A 73 -11.87 -0.23 -3.71
CA PHE A 73 -10.63 -0.82 -3.22
C PHE A 73 -10.57 -0.77 -1.69
N PHE A 74 -10.78 0.38 -1.06
CA PHE A 74 -10.73 0.51 0.40
C PHE A 74 -11.83 -0.26 1.12
N ALA A 75 -13.04 -0.30 0.56
CA ALA A 75 -14.11 -1.16 1.07
C ALA A 75 -13.72 -2.64 1.03
N ALA A 76 -13.09 -3.10 -0.06
CA ALA A 76 -12.61 -4.47 -0.19
C ALA A 76 -11.44 -4.77 0.76
N VAL A 77 -10.50 -3.84 0.96
CA VAL A 77 -9.46 -3.95 2.01
C VAL A 77 -10.10 -4.12 3.39
N GLY A 78 -11.11 -3.31 3.70
CA GLY A 78 -11.89 -3.46 4.94
C GLY A 78 -12.57 -4.82 5.05
N LEU A 79 -13.16 -5.34 3.96
CA LEU A 79 -13.78 -6.66 3.93
C LEU A 79 -12.78 -7.81 4.13
N SER A 80 -11.50 -7.59 3.83
CA SER A 80 -10.44 -8.57 4.08
C SER A 80 -10.10 -8.72 5.57
N ALA A 81 -10.53 -7.76 6.40
CA ALA A 81 -10.21 -7.68 7.81
C ALA A 81 -10.93 -8.74 8.66
N ASN A 82 -10.39 -9.95 8.72
CA ASN A 82 -10.92 -11.01 9.58
C ASN A 82 -10.29 -10.94 10.98
N LEU A 83 -11.00 -10.31 11.94
CA LEU A 83 -10.51 -10.14 13.32
C LEU A 83 -10.34 -11.47 14.06
N SER A 84 -11.00 -12.55 13.61
CA SER A 84 -10.80 -13.88 14.19
C SER A 84 -9.41 -14.44 13.87
N LEU A 85 -8.84 -14.10 12.71
CA LEU A 85 -7.48 -14.51 12.34
C LEU A 85 -6.43 -13.78 13.19
N LEU A 86 -6.67 -12.52 13.58
CA LEU A 86 -5.75 -11.78 14.47
C LEU A 86 -5.51 -12.51 15.79
N ARG A 87 -6.49 -13.26 16.30
CA ARG A 87 -6.32 -14.04 17.53
C ARG A 87 -5.29 -15.16 17.39
N GLN A 88 -5.00 -15.61 16.17
CA GLN A 88 -4.02 -16.67 15.89
C GLN A 88 -2.57 -16.18 15.95
N GLY A 89 -2.33 -14.87 15.80
CA GLY A 89 -0.98 -14.29 15.80
C GLY A 89 -0.25 -14.29 17.14
N GLY A 90 -0.96 -14.55 18.23
CA GLY A 90 -0.41 -14.71 19.57
C GLY A 90 0.45 -13.53 20.06
N LYS A 91 1.44 -13.84 20.90
CA LYS A 91 2.30 -12.82 21.53
C LYS A 91 3.17 -12.05 20.53
N ARG A 92 3.66 -12.71 19.47
CA ARG A 92 4.54 -12.06 18.48
C ARG A 92 3.81 -11.05 17.61
N LEU A 93 2.57 -11.34 17.21
CA LEU A 93 1.73 -10.36 16.54
C LEU A 93 1.58 -9.10 17.38
N LEU A 94 1.21 -9.25 18.66
CA LEU A 94 1.03 -8.11 19.56
C LEU A 94 2.32 -7.28 19.69
N LEU A 95 3.46 -7.94 19.89
CA LEU A 95 4.77 -7.27 19.98
C LEU A 95 5.12 -6.52 18.69
N PHE A 96 4.89 -7.13 17.53
CA PHE A 96 5.17 -6.51 16.24
C PHE A 96 4.29 -5.28 16.00
N VAL A 97 2.99 -5.38 16.29
CA VAL A 97 2.03 -4.26 16.19
C VAL A 97 2.39 -3.12 17.15
N MET A 98 2.74 -3.42 18.40
CA MET A 98 3.16 -2.40 19.38
C MET A 98 4.42 -1.65 18.94
N VAL A 99 5.28 -2.27 18.15
CA VAL A 99 6.49 -1.65 17.60
C VAL A 99 6.21 -0.87 16.32
N LEU A 100 5.18 -1.23 15.55
CA LEU A 100 4.79 -0.53 14.34
C LEU A 100 4.17 0.84 14.62
N ALA A 101 3.28 0.95 15.62
CA ALA A 101 2.59 2.22 15.88
C ALA A 101 3.56 3.41 16.18
N PRO A 102 4.57 3.28 17.05
CA PRO A 102 5.58 4.33 17.24
C PRO A 102 6.43 4.60 15.99
N PHE A 103 6.69 3.56 15.19
CA PHE A 103 7.41 3.73 13.93
C PHE A 103 6.64 4.60 12.94
N LEU A 104 5.33 4.40 12.80
CA LEU A 104 4.49 5.21 11.91
C LEU A 104 4.55 6.70 12.29
N VAL A 105 4.56 7.00 13.58
CA VAL A 105 4.73 8.37 14.08
C VAL A 105 6.12 8.90 13.71
N LEU A 106 7.17 8.12 13.95
CA LEU A 106 8.55 8.50 13.62
C LEU A 106 8.76 8.74 12.12
N GLN A 107 8.16 7.90 11.28
CA GLN A 107 8.29 7.98 9.83
C GLN A 107 7.61 9.24 9.27
N ASN A 108 6.41 9.57 9.76
CA ASN A 108 5.72 10.81 9.41
C ASN A 108 6.47 12.03 9.94
N LEU A 109 6.94 12.00 11.18
CA LEU A 109 7.75 13.09 11.73
C LEU A 109 9.02 13.33 10.91
N THR A 110 9.69 12.26 10.47
CA THR A 110 10.88 12.36 9.61
C THR A 110 10.53 13.03 8.28
N GLY A 111 9.45 12.60 7.63
CA GLY A 111 8.98 13.19 6.38
C GLY A 111 8.65 14.68 6.52
N LEU A 112 7.93 15.04 7.58
CA LEU A 112 7.61 16.43 7.93
C LEU A 112 8.85 17.28 8.15
N LEU A 113 9.80 16.80 8.95
CA LEU A 113 11.03 17.53 9.26
C LEU A 113 11.87 17.78 8.00
N ILE A 114 12.03 16.77 7.14
CA ILE A 114 12.78 16.92 5.89
C ILE A 114 12.05 17.90 4.96
N ALA A 115 10.72 17.77 4.79
CA ALA A 115 9.95 18.70 3.97
C ALA A 115 10.11 20.15 4.44
N TRP A 116 10.08 20.38 5.76
CA TRP A 116 10.26 21.72 6.31
C TRP A 116 11.67 22.28 6.04
N THR A 117 12.72 21.46 6.14
CA THR A 117 14.09 21.90 5.79
C THR A 117 14.28 22.22 4.30
N LEU A 118 13.41 21.67 3.46
CA LEU A 118 13.42 21.90 2.01
C LEU A 118 12.43 22.99 1.57
N ASP A 119 11.83 23.71 2.53
CA ASP A 119 10.80 24.73 2.29
C ASP A 119 9.59 24.20 1.50
N LEU A 120 9.25 22.93 1.70
CA LEU A 120 8.09 22.28 1.10
C LEU A 120 6.88 22.33 2.03
N HIS A 121 5.69 22.22 1.43
CA HIS A 121 4.46 22.07 2.19
C HIS A 121 4.52 20.79 3.06
N PRO A 122 4.18 20.83 4.36
CA PRO A 122 4.32 19.69 5.26
C PRO A 122 3.62 18.41 4.78
N LEU A 123 2.45 18.54 4.13
CA LEU A 123 1.73 17.41 3.53
C LEU A 123 2.57 16.63 2.51
N MET A 124 3.50 17.27 1.78
CA MET A 124 4.43 16.57 0.89
C MET A 124 5.38 15.64 1.67
N GLY A 125 5.76 16.04 2.89
CA GLY A 125 6.53 15.21 3.81
C GLY A 125 5.76 13.97 4.27
N LEU A 126 4.45 14.11 4.55
CA LEU A 126 3.59 12.98 4.88
C LEU A 126 3.37 12.05 3.68
N ILE A 127 3.22 12.61 2.47
CA ILE A 127 3.19 11.84 1.22
C ILE A 127 4.47 11.02 1.07
N GLY A 128 5.65 11.61 1.27
CA GLY A 128 6.93 10.89 1.32
C GLY A 128 7.15 10.06 2.59
N GLY A 129 6.15 9.94 3.46
CA GLY A 129 6.15 9.18 4.71
C GLY A 129 5.20 7.99 4.64
N THR A 130 4.44 7.74 5.73
CA THR A 130 3.63 6.52 5.84
C THR A 130 2.46 6.48 4.86
N ILE A 131 2.04 7.63 4.30
CA ILE A 131 0.96 7.68 3.32
C ILE A 131 1.29 6.80 2.10
N THR A 132 2.52 6.86 1.60
CA THR A 132 2.94 6.06 0.44
C THR A 132 3.83 4.88 0.80
N LEU A 133 4.73 5.04 1.78
CA LEU A 133 5.75 4.03 2.09
C LEU A 133 5.23 2.88 2.95
N VAL A 134 4.09 3.07 3.61
CA VAL A 134 3.40 2.02 4.35
C VAL A 134 2.05 1.72 3.70
N GLY A 135 1.26 2.75 3.43
CA GLY A 135 -0.07 2.60 2.85
C GLY A 135 -0.08 2.28 1.35
N GLY A 136 1.08 2.28 0.70
CA GLY A 136 1.23 1.98 -0.73
C GLY A 136 0.53 2.98 -1.64
N HIS A 137 0.31 2.55 -2.89
CA HIS A 137 -0.32 3.39 -3.91
C HIS A 137 -1.76 3.74 -3.57
N GLY A 138 -2.55 2.82 -3.01
CA GLY A 138 -3.95 3.07 -2.68
C GLY A 138 -4.12 4.19 -1.65
N THR A 139 -3.39 4.13 -0.54
CA THR A 139 -3.41 5.18 0.50
C THR A 139 -2.78 6.46 -0.01
N GLY A 140 -1.68 6.36 -0.76
CA GLY A 140 -1.06 7.49 -1.46
C GLY A 140 -2.07 8.28 -2.29
N ALA A 141 -2.83 7.58 -3.12
CA ALA A 141 -3.86 8.17 -3.95
C ALA A 141 -5.00 8.81 -3.16
N ALA A 142 -5.55 8.09 -2.18
CA ALA A 142 -6.68 8.58 -1.38
C ALA A 142 -6.36 9.89 -0.65
N TYR A 143 -5.18 9.98 -0.03
CA TYR A 143 -4.76 11.24 0.59
C TYR A 143 -4.37 12.30 -0.44
N ALA A 144 -3.73 11.93 -1.55
CA ALA A 144 -3.40 12.89 -2.60
C ALA A 144 -4.63 13.53 -3.25
N GLU A 145 -5.70 12.76 -3.51
CA GLU A 145 -6.98 13.32 -3.98
C GLU A 145 -7.54 14.32 -2.97
N ARG A 146 -7.56 13.94 -1.69
CA ARG A 146 -8.05 14.81 -0.61
C ARG A 146 -7.24 16.11 -0.51
N PHE A 147 -5.92 16.02 -0.54
CA PHE A 147 -5.04 17.20 -0.43
C PHE A 147 -5.09 18.07 -1.68
N ALA A 148 -5.28 17.49 -2.86
CA ALA A 148 -5.50 18.26 -4.08
C ALA A 148 -6.80 19.07 -4.01
N GLU A 149 -7.88 18.48 -3.50
CA GLU A 149 -9.18 19.15 -3.33
C GLU A 149 -9.16 20.26 -2.28
N VAL A 150 -8.56 20.01 -1.11
CA VAL A 150 -8.62 20.94 0.05
C VAL A 150 -7.52 21.99 -0.01
N ASN A 151 -6.30 21.58 -0.31
CA ASN A 151 -5.11 22.42 -0.16
C ASN A 151 -4.60 22.96 -1.50
N ASN A 152 -5.23 22.57 -2.62
CA ASN A 152 -4.84 22.96 -3.98
C ASN A 152 -3.35 22.70 -4.29
N ILE A 153 -2.81 21.62 -3.74
CA ILE A 153 -1.40 21.25 -3.94
C ILE A 153 -1.28 20.53 -5.29
N GLN A 154 -0.71 21.23 -6.26
CA GLN A 154 -0.43 20.64 -7.56
C GLN A 154 0.58 19.49 -7.45
N ALA A 155 0.49 18.54 -8.37
CA ALA A 155 1.43 17.43 -8.52
C ALA A 155 1.49 16.42 -7.36
N ILE A 156 0.60 16.52 -6.37
CA ILE A 156 0.65 15.69 -5.16
C ILE A 156 0.32 14.22 -5.44
N MET A 157 -0.57 13.96 -6.41
CA MET A 157 -0.89 12.62 -6.87
C MET A 157 0.32 11.95 -7.51
N GLU A 158 1.02 12.68 -8.37
CA GLU A 158 2.21 12.20 -9.05
C GLU A 158 3.35 11.92 -8.07
N LEU A 159 3.52 12.78 -7.08
CA LEU A 159 4.44 12.56 -5.97
C LEU A 159 4.08 11.30 -5.17
N ALA A 160 2.79 11.10 -4.87
CA ALA A 160 2.35 9.94 -4.12
C ALA A 160 2.66 8.62 -4.87
N MET A 161 2.39 8.60 -6.17
CA MET A 161 2.59 7.44 -7.03
C MET A 161 4.07 7.14 -7.24
N THR A 162 4.88 8.19 -7.41
CA THR A 162 6.33 8.08 -7.52
C THR A 162 6.94 7.60 -6.20
N GLY A 163 6.54 8.19 -5.07
CA GLY A 163 7.00 7.84 -3.73
C GLY A 163 6.70 6.38 -3.39
N ALA A 164 5.47 5.92 -3.62
CA ALA A 164 5.08 4.53 -3.39
C ALA A 164 5.88 3.54 -4.27
N THR A 165 6.15 3.90 -5.53
CA THR A 165 6.89 3.03 -6.46
C THR A 165 8.37 2.95 -6.12
N ILE A 166 9.02 4.09 -5.89
CA ILE A 166 10.44 4.11 -5.47
C ILE A 166 10.59 3.43 -4.12
N GLY A 167 9.68 3.69 -3.20
CA GLY A 167 9.62 3.02 -1.91
C GLY A 167 9.60 1.51 -2.07
N LEU A 168 8.73 0.96 -2.92
CA LEU A 168 8.62 -0.48 -3.14
C LEU A 168 9.96 -1.12 -3.58
N VAL A 169 10.72 -0.44 -4.45
CA VAL A 169 12.08 -0.83 -4.84
C VAL A 169 13.04 -0.76 -3.64
N LEU A 170 13.05 0.37 -2.92
CA LEU A 170 13.93 0.57 -1.76
C LEU A 170 13.65 -0.44 -0.65
N GLY A 171 12.39 -0.79 -0.40
CA GLY A 171 11.98 -1.80 0.58
C GLY A 171 12.49 -3.20 0.22
N GLY A 172 12.44 -3.57 -1.06
CA GLY A 172 13.01 -4.83 -1.56
C GLY A 172 14.54 -4.86 -1.43
N LEU A 173 15.21 -3.75 -1.73
CA LEU A 173 16.67 -3.64 -1.61
C LEU A 173 17.17 -3.64 -0.16
N CYS A 174 16.39 -3.12 0.79
CA CYS A 174 16.83 -2.95 2.18
C CYS A 174 16.67 -4.22 3.03
N GLY A 175 15.61 -5.01 2.82
CA GLY A 175 15.28 -6.12 3.71
C GLY A 175 16.32 -7.23 3.76
N GLY A 176 16.82 -7.66 2.59
CA GLY A 176 17.83 -8.70 2.47
C GLY A 176 19.13 -8.40 3.24
N PRO A 177 19.79 -7.26 2.94
CA PRO A 177 21.02 -6.85 3.62
C PRO A 177 20.85 -6.70 5.14
N LEU A 178 19.73 -6.13 5.61
CA LEU A 178 19.48 -5.98 7.05
C LEU A 178 19.39 -7.33 7.75
N ALA A 179 18.57 -8.26 7.24
CA ALA A 179 18.47 -9.60 7.82
C ALA A 179 19.80 -10.35 7.77
N GLN A 180 20.53 -10.28 6.65
CA GLN A 180 21.85 -10.91 6.55
C GLN A 180 22.84 -10.36 7.58
N TRP A 181 22.82 -9.05 7.82
CA TRP A 181 23.64 -8.42 8.85
C TRP A 181 23.25 -8.89 10.25
N LEU A 182 21.95 -8.93 10.59
CA LEU A 182 21.45 -9.43 11.88
C LEU A 182 21.85 -10.89 12.11
N ILE A 183 21.61 -11.75 11.12
CA ILE A 183 21.91 -13.19 11.18
C ILE A 183 23.40 -13.44 11.41
N ARG A 184 24.27 -12.73 10.68
CA ARG A 184 25.73 -12.86 10.84
C ARG A 184 26.22 -12.30 12.16
N ARG A 185 25.75 -11.12 12.56
CA ARG A 185 26.16 -10.44 13.78
C ARG A 185 25.80 -11.23 15.03
N HIS A 186 24.60 -11.84 15.05
CA HIS A 186 24.08 -12.57 16.20
C HIS A 186 24.22 -14.09 16.08
N ARG A 187 24.86 -14.59 15.01
CA ARG A 187 25.09 -16.02 14.74
C ARG A 187 23.79 -16.84 14.82
N LEU A 188 22.74 -16.31 14.20
CA LEU A 188 21.38 -16.87 14.28
C LEU A 188 21.17 -18.06 13.33
N ALA A 189 22.03 -18.21 12.33
CA ALA A 189 22.03 -19.36 11.43
C ALA A 189 22.97 -20.44 11.99
N GLY A 190 22.41 -21.58 12.40
CA GLY A 190 23.16 -22.71 12.96
C GLY A 190 22.71 -23.17 14.36
N ALA A 191 21.68 -22.55 14.95
CA ALA A 191 21.04 -23.05 16.16
C ALA A 191 19.77 -23.83 15.76
N ASP A 192 19.87 -25.15 15.84
CA ASP A 192 18.82 -26.15 15.72
C ASP A 192 18.19 -26.34 14.34
N GLY A 193 18.73 -27.34 13.64
CA GLY A 193 18.04 -27.99 12.56
C GLY A 193 16.76 -28.67 13.06
N HIS A 194 15.64 -28.25 12.50
CA HIS A 194 14.75 -29.20 11.85
C HIS A 194 14.33 -28.57 10.54
N ALA A 195 14.76 -29.19 9.44
CA ALA A 195 14.12 -29.02 8.15
C ALA A 195 12.71 -29.59 8.29
N THR A 196 11.79 -28.81 8.84
CA THR A 196 10.40 -28.95 8.45
C THR A 196 10.36 -28.46 7.03
N GLU A 197 9.91 -29.33 6.11
CA GLU A 197 9.68 -28.96 4.72
C GLU A 197 8.98 -27.60 4.63
N PRO A 198 9.21 -26.82 3.56
CA PRO A 198 8.35 -25.67 3.30
C PRO A 198 6.92 -26.20 3.35
N HIS A 199 6.18 -25.86 4.41
CA HIS A 199 4.74 -25.98 4.35
C HIS A 199 4.38 -25.23 3.06
N PRO A 200 3.68 -25.88 2.12
CA PRO A 200 3.04 -25.12 1.07
C PRO A 200 2.37 -23.95 1.77
N SER A 201 2.48 -22.76 1.21
CA SER A 201 1.48 -21.73 1.46
C SER A 201 0.16 -22.43 1.69
N ALA A 202 -0.52 -22.14 2.79
CA ALA A 202 -1.87 -22.61 2.98
C ALA A 202 -2.74 -21.98 1.88
N ASP A 203 -2.61 -22.47 0.64
CA ASP A 203 -3.66 -22.64 -0.34
C ASP A 203 -4.62 -23.67 0.25
N GLY A 204 -5.12 -23.36 1.44
CA GLY A 204 -6.19 -24.09 2.08
C GLY A 204 -7.45 -23.69 1.33
N ASP A 205 -7.90 -24.55 0.42
CA ASP A 205 -9.29 -24.64 -0.01
C ASP A 205 -9.95 -23.27 -0.28
N ALA A 206 -9.26 -22.38 -1.01
CA ALA A 206 -9.91 -21.18 -1.52
C ALA A 206 -10.98 -21.66 -2.50
N ALA A 207 -12.24 -21.68 -2.04
CA ALA A 207 -13.36 -22.10 -2.86
C ALA A 207 -13.28 -21.35 -4.20
N PRO A 208 -13.32 -22.06 -5.34
CA PRO A 208 -13.00 -21.49 -6.64
C PRO A 208 -13.87 -20.26 -6.89
N ILE A 209 -13.24 -19.20 -7.40
CA ILE A 209 -13.95 -17.97 -7.73
C ILE A 209 -14.97 -18.28 -8.81
N SER A 210 -16.23 -18.13 -8.46
CA SER A 210 -17.39 -18.25 -9.34
C SER A 210 -18.22 -16.98 -9.26
N ALA A 211 -19.10 -16.77 -10.25
CA ALA A 211 -20.06 -15.66 -10.20
C ALA A 211 -20.89 -15.68 -8.90
N ALA A 212 -21.26 -16.87 -8.43
CA ALA A 212 -22.01 -17.05 -7.17
C ALA A 212 -21.23 -16.59 -5.93
N SER A 213 -19.89 -16.74 -5.92
CA SER A 213 -19.04 -16.23 -4.84
C SER A 213 -18.68 -14.75 -4.99
N LEU A 214 -18.67 -14.21 -6.22
CA LEU A 214 -18.25 -12.84 -6.51
C LEU A 214 -19.36 -11.82 -6.28
N VAL A 215 -20.60 -12.14 -6.66
CA VAL A 215 -21.76 -11.23 -6.55
C VAL A 215 -22.00 -10.76 -5.10
N PRO A 216 -21.99 -11.63 -4.07
CA PRO A 216 -22.15 -11.18 -2.68
C PRO A 216 -21.03 -10.25 -2.20
N VAL A 217 -19.79 -10.49 -2.65
CA VAL A 217 -18.66 -9.62 -2.31
C VAL A 217 -18.81 -8.26 -2.98
N LEU A 218 -19.15 -8.23 -4.28
CA LEU A 218 -19.41 -6.98 -4.99
C LEU A 218 -20.54 -6.19 -4.33
N ALA A 219 -21.63 -6.84 -3.96
CA ALA A 219 -22.73 -6.19 -3.25
C ALA A 219 -22.26 -5.61 -1.90
N ALA A 220 -21.49 -6.36 -1.12
CA ALA A 220 -20.93 -5.88 0.15
C ALA A 220 -20.02 -4.66 -0.03
N VAL A 221 -19.16 -4.67 -1.07
CA VAL A 221 -18.30 -3.55 -1.43
C VAL A 221 -19.13 -2.32 -1.78
N LEU A 222 -20.13 -2.45 -2.67
CA LEU A 222 -20.97 -1.33 -3.09
C LEU A 222 -21.79 -0.76 -1.94
N ILE A 223 -22.31 -1.62 -1.05
CA ILE A 223 -23.01 -1.19 0.17
C ILE A 223 -22.07 -0.38 1.07
N ALA A 224 -20.84 -0.86 1.28
CA ALA A 224 -19.84 -0.14 2.08
C ALA A 224 -19.46 1.21 1.47
N VAL A 225 -19.34 1.29 0.14
CA VAL A 225 -19.05 2.55 -0.57
C VAL A 225 -20.20 3.55 -0.40
N LEU A 226 -21.44 3.15 -0.70
CA LEU A 226 -22.60 4.03 -0.59
C LEU A 226 -22.82 4.51 0.85
N ALA A 227 -22.79 3.59 1.82
CA ALA A 227 -22.93 3.94 3.22
C ALA A 227 -21.74 4.76 3.73
N GLY A 228 -20.53 4.52 3.22
CA GLY A 228 -19.33 5.26 3.60
C GLY A 228 -19.34 6.69 3.12
N GLN A 229 -19.77 6.93 1.87
CA GLN A 229 -19.99 8.27 1.34
C GLN A 229 -21.07 9.01 2.13
N TRP A 230 -22.20 8.37 2.39
CA TRP A 230 -23.29 8.95 3.17
C TRP A 230 -22.85 9.34 4.61
N LEU A 231 -22.07 8.48 5.28
CA LEU A 231 -21.52 8.79 6.61
C LEU A 231 -20.51 9.94 6.56
N ALA A 232 -19.67 9.98 5.52
CA ALA A 232 -18.70 11.07 5.34
C ALA A 232 -19.40 12.43 5.18
N GLU A 233 -20.51 12.48 4.43
CA GLU A 233 -21.33 13.68 4.27
C GLU A 233 -21.98 14.10 5.60
N LEU A 234 -22.52 13.14 6.37
CA LEU A 234 -23.20 13.43 7.64
C LEU A 234 -22.27 14.04 8.71
N VAL A 235 -20.97 13.73 8.65
CA VAL A 235 -19.96 14.17 9.62
C VAL A 235 -19.04 15.24 9.03
N SER A 236 -19.40 15.82 7.87
CA SER A 236 -18.59 16.82 7.15
C SER A 236 -18.38 18.13 7.93
N ASP A 237 -19.31 18.49 8.84
CA ASP A 237 -19.21 19.69 9.69
C ASP A 237 -18.48 19.43 11.03
N ALA A 238 -18.00 18.22 11.27
CA ALA A 238 -17.28 17.90 12.51
C ALA A 238 -15.89 18.58 12.54
N PRO A 239 -15.37 18.94 13.74
CA PRO A 239 -14.04 19.55 13.88
C PRO A 239 -12.89 18.63 13.42
N VAL A 240 -13.14 17.33 13.31
CA VAL A 240 -12.23 16.36 12.71
C VAL A 240 -13.01 15.62 11.62
N THR A 241 -12.73 15.94 10.36
CA THR A 241 -13.36 15.28 9.22
C THR A 241 -12.53 14.05 8.82
N LEU A 242 -13.18 12.89 8.78
CA LEU A 242 -12.55 11.68 8.27
C LEU A 242 -12.83 11.57 6.76
N PRO A 243 -11.82 11.29 5.92
CA PRO A 243 -12.03 11.07 4.50
C PRO A 243 -12.99 9.91 4.21
N SER A 244 -13.72 9.99 3.10
CA SER A 244 -14.71 8.99 2.68
C SER A 244 -14.14 7.57 2.55
N PHE A 245 -12.91 7.43 2.07
CA PHE A 245 -12.26 6.12 1.95
C PHE A 245 -12.08 5.42 3.30
N LEU A 246 -11.85 6.17 4.38
CA LEU A 246 -11.68 5.61 5.72
C LEU A 246 -13.02 5.06 6.24
N TRP A 247 -14.13 5.76 5.98
CA TRP A 247 -15.46 5.24 6.26
C TRP A 247 -15.77 3.96 5.48
N CYS A 248 -15.40 3.92 4.20
CA CYS A 248 -15.55 2.72 3.36
C CYS A 248 -14.76 1.53 3.94
N LEU A 249 -13.52 1.75 4.35
CA LEU A 249 -12.68 0.75 5.02
C LEU A 249 -13.34 0.25 6.32
N LEU A 250 -13.73 1.17 7.21
CA LEU A 250 -14.35 0.82 8.51
C LEU A 250 -15.65 0.04 8.34
N LEU A 251 -16.49 0.43 7.38
CA LEU A 251 -17.71 -0.29 7.05
C LEU A 251 -17.43 -1.67 6.45
N GLY A 252 -16.39 -1.81 5.61
CA GLY A 252 -15.91 -3.11 5.16
C GLY A 252 -15.54 -4.03 6.32
N VAL A 253 -14.78 -3.50 7.30
CA VAL A 253 -14.43 -4.24 8.55
C VAL A 253 -15.70 -4.64 9.30
N LEU A 254 -16.66 -3.74 9.43
CA LEU A 254 -17.92 -4.00 10.13
C LEU A 254 -18.74 -5.09 9.42
N ILE A 255 -18.89 -5.02 8.10
CA ILE A 255 -19.62 -6.01 7.30
C ILE A 255 -18.94 -7.37 7.41
N ARG A 256 -17.61 -7.43 7.32
CA ARG A 256 -16.85 -8.68 7.40
C ARG A 256 -17.06 -9.39 8.73
N ASN A 257 -16.97 -8.66 9.84
CA ASN A 257 -17.00 -9.26 11.18
C ASN A 257 -18.42 -9.38 11.75
N GLY A 258 -19.34 -8.50 11.36
CA GLY A 258 -20.75 -8.55 11.72
C GLY A 258 -21.59 -9.48 10.82
N GLY A 259 -21.15 -9.73 9.59
CA GLY A 259 -21.87 -10.52 8.59
C GLY A 259 -22.21 -11.94 9.04
N HIS A 260 -21.39 -12.54 9.92
CA HIS A 260 -21.67 -13.86 10.49
C HIS A 260 -22.98 -13.89 11.31
N LEU A 261 -23.38 -12.77 11.93
CA LEU A 261 -24.63 -12.67 12.70
C LEU A 261 -25.88 -12.83 11.83
N VAL A 262 -25.77 -12.52 10.54
CA VAL A 262 -26.85 -12.63 9.54
C VAL A 262 -26.59 -13.76 8.54
N GLY A 263 -25.61 -14.63 8.81
CA GLY A 263 -25.26 -15.77 7.95
C GLY A 263 -24.51 -15.42 6.66
N LEU A 264 -24.03 -14.19 6.51
CA LEU A 264 -23.27 -13.75 5.34
C LEU A 264 -21.86 -14.38 5.36
N ARG A 265 -21.56 -15.23 4.38
CA ARG A 265 -20.22 -15.79 4.16
C ARG A 265 -19.65 -15.24 2.86
N LEU A 266 -18.64 -14.39 2.98
CA LEU A 266 -17.94 -13.79 1.84
C LEU A 266 -16.67 -14.59 1.53
N ASN A 267 -16.41 -14.81 0.25
CA ASN A 267 -15.24 -15.55 -0.21
C ASN A 267 -14.00 -14.65 -0.21
N ASP A 268 -12.92 -15.11 0.42
CA ASP A 268 -11.70 -14.31 0.62
C ASP A 268 -10.96 -14.04 -0.69
N ALA A 269 -10.86 -15.03 -1.58
CA ALA A 269 -10.25 -14.87 -2.88
C ALA A 269 -11.04 -13.89 -3.78
N ALA A 270 -12.37 -13.86 -3.67
CA ALA A 270 -13.20 -12.89 -4.37
C ALA A 270 -13.03 -11.46 -3.81
N ILE A 271 -12.84 -11.30 -2.49
CA ILE A 271 -12.51 -10.00 -1.87
C ILE A 271 -11.16 -9.51 -2.39
N GLU A 272 -10.14 -10.36 -2.38
CA GLU A 272 -8.80 -10.02 -2.87
C GLU A 272 -8.82 -9.67 -4.37
N LEU A 273 -9.56 -10.43 -5.18
CA LEU A 273 -9.74 -10.15 -6.61
C LEU A 273 -10.38 -8.78 -6.86
N ILE A 274 -11.46 -8.45 -6.15
CA ILE A 274 -12.12 -7.14 -6.31
C ILE A 274 -11.21 -6.01 -5.84
N SER A 275 -10.53 -6.17 -4.70
CA SER A 275 -9.56 -5.21 -4.19
C SER A 275 -8.45 -4.94 -5.22
N GLY A 276 -7.79 -6.01 -5.70
CA GLY A 276 -6.71 -5.91 -6.68
C GLY A 276 -7.17 -5.31 -8.02
N LEU A 277 -8.33 -5.72 -8.53
CA LEU A 277 -8.86 -5.23 -9.81
C LEU A 277 -9.23 -3.74 -9.74
N THR A 278 -9.93 -3.32 -8.69
CA THR A 278 -10.36 -1.92 -8.52
C THR A 278 -9.18 -0.99 -8.33
N LEU A 279 -8.18 -1.39 -7.53
CA LEU A 279 -6.92 -0.65 -7.41
C LEU A 279 -6.17 -0.59 -8.75
N ALA A 280 -6.06 -1.70 -9.47
CA ALA A 280 -5.32 -1.74 -10.72
C ALA A 280 -5.93 -0.82 -11.79
N LEU A 281 -7.26 -0.83 -11.93
CA LEU A 281 -7.97 0.06 -12.86
C LEU A 281 -7.88 1.53 -12.44
N PHE A 282 -8.03 1.82 -11.13
CA PHE A 282 -7.83 3.15 -10.58
C PHE A 282 -6.42 3.69 -10.89
N LEU A 283 -5.39 2.89 -10.62
CA LEU A 283 -4.01 3.28 -10.87
C LEU A 283 -3.74 3.47 -12.36
N ALA A 284 -4.27 2.60 -13.22
CA ALA A 284 -4.10 2.74 -14.67
C ALA A 284 -4.69 4.07 -15.16
N MET A 285 -5.92 4.40 -14.73
CA MET A 285 -6.56 5.68 -15.07
C MET A 285 -5.83 6.91 -14.52
N THR A 286 -5.21 6.76 -13.35
CA THR A 286 -4.43 7.84 -12.72
C THR A 286 -3.10 8.05 -13.45
N MET A 287 -2.40 6.96 -13.78
CA MET A 287 -1.08 6.98 -14.43
C MET A 287 -1.14 7.42 -15.89
N MET A 288 -2.16 7.03 -16.63
CA MET A 288 -2.31 7.47 -18.02
C MET A 288 -2.66 8.96 -18.15
N ALA A 289 -3.21 9.58 -17.09
CA ALA A 289 -3.55 10.99 -17.01
C ALA A 289 -2.46 11.84 -16.33
N LEU A 290 -1.29 11.26 -16.07
CA LEU A 290 -0.22 11.88 -15.29
C LEU A 290 0.49 12.99 -16.07
N ASN A 291 0.77 14.12 -15.41
CA ASN A 291 1.57 15.20 -15.99
C ASN A 291 3.06 15.03 -15.65
N LEU A 292 3.84 14.52 -16.59
CA LEU A 292 5.27 14.22 -16.39
C LEU A 292 6.12 15.46 -16.08
N ALA A 293 5.73 16.64 -16.56
CA ALA A 293 6.53 17.85 -16.38
C ALA A 293 6.59 18.25 -14.89
N ASN A 294 5.47 18.08 -14.19
CA ASN A 294 5.35 18.39 -12.76
C ASN A 294 6.12 17.40 -11.88
N VAL A 295 6.30 16.15 -12.33
CA VAL A 295 7.05 15.14 -11.57
C VAL A 295 8.54 15.48 -11.54
N ALA A 296 9.07 15.96 -12.66
CA ALA A 296 10.50 16.24 -12.79
C ALA A 296 10.99 17.33 -11.82
N SER A 297 10.18 18.37 -11.59
CA SER A 297 10.54 19.48 -10.68
C SER A 297 10.54 19.07 -9.20
N LEU A 298 9.78 18.04 -8.83
CA LEU A 298 9.62 17.59 -7.43
C LEU A 298 10.41 16.30 -7.11
N ALA A 299 11.06 15.71 -8.11
CA ALA A 299 11.84 14.48 -7.95
C ALA A 299 13.01 14.62 -6.96
N GLY A 300 13.74 15.74 -7.02
CA GLY A 300 14.88 16.01 -6.13
C GLY A 300 14.49 16.01 -4.64
N PRO A 301 13.54 16.86 -4.23
CA PRO A 301 13.05 16.87 -2.85
C PRO A 301 12.46 15.53 -2.39
N LEU A 302 11.69 14.85 -3.25
CA LEU A 302 11.15 13.52 -2.93
C LEU A 302 12.27 12.52 -2.63
N LEU A 303 13.31 12.46 -3.46
CA LEU A 303 14.45 11.55 -3.25
C LEU A 303 15.15 11.80 -1.91
N LEU A 304 15.32 13.07 -1.49
CA LEU A 304 15.90 13.40 -0.20
C LEU A 304 15.05 12.90 0.97
N ILE A 305 13.72 13.07 0.89
CA ILE A 305 12.78 12.52 1.88
C ILE A 305 12.96 11.00 1.93
N LEU A 306 12.87 10.32 0.79
CA LEU A 306 12.96 8.85 0.71
C LEU A 306 14.29 8.30 1.25
N LEU A 307 15.41 8.99 0.99
CA LEU A 307 16.71 8.63 1.57
C LEU A 307 16.71 8.71 3.09
N GLY A 308 16.13 9.77 3.66
CA GLY A 308 15.93 9.89 5.11
C GLY A 308 15.09 8.74 5.66
N GLN A 309 14.02 8.37 4.96
CA GLN A 309 13.14 7.26 5.35
C GLN A 309 13.87 5.91 5.35
N VAL A 310 14.72 5.64 4.34
CA VAL A 310 15.54 4.43 4.29
C VAL A 310 16.44 4.32 5.52
N VAL A 311 17.08 5.42 5.93
CA VAL A 311 17.95 5.43 7.12
C VAL A 311 17.14 5.10 8.38
N VAL A 312 16.00 5.76 8.58
CA VAL A 312 15.13 5.52 9.74
C VAL A 312 14.65 4.08 9.76
N VAL A 313 14.23 3.52 8.62
CA VAL A 313 13.75 2.14 8.52
C VAL A 313 14.84 1.13 8.83
N LEU A 314 16.05 1.30 8.29
CA LEU A 314 17.16 0.38 8.56
C LEU A 314 17.59 0.42 10.04
N VAL A 315 17.67 1.62 10.63
CA VAL A 315 18.02 1.79 12.03
C VAL A 315 16.93 1.20 12.94
N TYR A 316 15.66 1.53 12.69
CA TYR A 316 14.55 1.07 13.50
C TYR A 316 14.33 -0.44 13.38
N GLY A 317 14.42 -0.99 12.17
CA GLY A 317 14.33 -2.42 11.91
C GLY A 317 15.43 -3.21 12.60
N GLY A 318 16.69 -2.77 12.45
CA GLY A 318 17.84 -3.44 13.05
C GLY A 318 17.93 -3.28 14.57
N ALA A 319 17.54 -2.13 15.11
CA ALA A 319 17.71 -1.83 16.52
C ALA A 319 16.46 -2.11 17.37
N LEU A 320 15.25 -1.76 16.92
CA LEU A 320 14.03 -1.87 17.73
C LEU A 320 13.21 -3.10 17.37
N VAL A 321 12.88 -3.31 16.10
CA VAL A 321 12.03 -4.43 15.66
C VAL A 321 12.67 -5.77 16.04
N TYR A 322 13.92 -5.98 15.62
CA TYR A 322 14.66 -7.20 15.97
C TYR A 322 14.71 -7.45 17.48
N ARG A 323 14.90 -6.39 18.29
CA ARG A 323 15.02 -6.49 19.75
C ARG A 323 13.69 -6.76 20.45
N ALA A 324 12.60 -6.22 19.95
CA ALA A 324 11.29 -6.29 20.58
C ALA A 324 10.54 -7.59 20.26
N VAL A 325 10.78 -8.18 19.09
CA VAL A 325 10.04 -9.36 18.61
C VAL A 325 10.63 -10.68 19.12
N GLY A 326 11.87 -10.71 19.60
CA GLY A 326 12.45 -11.90 20.24
C GLY A 326 13.96 -12.07 20.15
N ARG A 327 14.67 -11.32 19.28
CA ARG A 327 16.13 -11.42 19.03
C ARG A 327 16.58 -12.78 18.48
N ASP A 328 15.70 -13.53 17.84
CA ASP A 328 16.01 -14.80 17.21
C ASP A 328 16.01 -14.71 15.68
N TYR A 329 16.21 -15.85 15.00
CA TYR A 329 16.19 -15.93 13.54
C TYR A 329 14.88 -15.41 12.94
N GLU A 330 13.74 -15.82 13.50
CA GLU A 330 12.41 -15.34 13.11
C GLU A 330 12.30 -13.82 13.24
N SER A 331 12.83 -13.22 14.31
CA SER A 331 12.88 -11.77 14.49
C SER A 331 13.73 -11.08 13.42
N ALA A 332 14.80 -11.71 12.94
CA ALA A 332 15.60 -11.18 11.83
C ALA A 332 14.82 -11.25 10.50
N VAL A 333 14.07 -12.33 10.25
CA VAL A 333 13.16 -12.44 9.10
C VAL A 333 12.05 -11.40 9.18
N MET A 334 11.42 -11.22 10.35
CA MET A 334 10.42 -10.18 10.59
C MET A 334 10.99 -8.76 10.45
N SER A 335 12.28 -8.55 10.72
CA SER A 335 12.94 -7.26 10.49
C SER A 335 13.14 -6.97 8.99
N ALA A 336 13.43 -8.00 8.17
CA ALA A 336 13.44 -7.85 6.72
C ALA A 336 12.05 -7.60 6.14
N ALA A 337 11.03 -8.29 6.67
CA ALA A 337 9.64 -8.02 6.35
C ALA A 337 9.26 -6.58 6.72
N PHE A 338 9.64 -6.13 7.91
CA PHE A 338 9.43 -4.75 8.36
C PHE A 338 10.02 -3.75 7.36
N CYS A 339 11.24 -3.94 6.84
CA CYS A 339 11.79 -3.05 5.81
C CYS A 339 10.95 -3.03 4.52
N GLY A 340 10.51 -4.20 4.06
CA GLY A 340 9.66 -4.28 2.86
C GLY A 340 8.30 -3.63 3.07
N PHE A 341 7.77 -3.75 4.28
CA PHE A 341 6.50 -3.19 4.70
C PHE A 341 6.57 -1.67 4.91
N ALA A 342 7.62 -1.19 5.60
CA ALA A 342 7.81 0.19 6.00
C ALA A 342 8.28 1.12 4.87
N LEU A 343 8.77 0.55 3.77
CA LEU A 343 9.14 1.31 2.57
C LEU A 343 8.27 0.97 1.36
N GLY A 344 7.39 -0.02 1.43
CA GLY A 344 6.65 -0.46 0.25
C GLY A 344 5.29 -1.03 0.58
N ALA A 345 5.16 -2.35 0.44
CA ALA A 345 3.90 -3.05 0.57
C ALA A 345 4.11 -4.44 1.18
N THR A 346 3.01 -5.05 1.60
CA THR A 346 2.99 -6.42 2.13
C THR A 346 3.61 -7.43 1.16
N ALA A 347 3.42 -7.27 -0.16
CA ALA A 347 4.06 -8.11 -1.17
C ALA A 347 5.59 -8.05 -1.11
N THR A 348 6.17 -6.86 -0.93
CA THR A 348 7.63 -6.67 -0.77
C THR A 348 8.14 -7.27 0.52
N ALA A 349 7.38 -7.16 1.61
CA ALA A 349 7.71 -7.82 2.86
C ALA A 349 7.78 -9.35 2.70
N ILE A 350 6.80 -9.95 2.03
CA ILE A 350 6.76 -11.39 1.75
C ILE A 350 7.94 -11.80 0.85
N ALA A 351 8.23 -11.05 -0.21
CA ALA A 351 9.35 -11.33 -1.10
C ALA A 351 10.70 -11.30 -0.35
N ASN A 352 10.91 -10.33 0.54
CA ASN A 352 12.08 -10.26 1.40
C ASN A 352 12.18 -11.49 2.32
N MET A 353 11.09 -11.88 2.97
CA MET A 353 11.08 -13.07 3.83
C MET A 353 11.38 -14.36 3.05
N GLN A 354 10.78 -14.53 1.86
CA GLN A 354 11.02 -15.67 0.98
C GLN A 354 12.50 -15.75 0.58
N ALA A 355 13.11 -14.64 0.18
CA ALA A 355 14.53 -14.60 -0.18
C ALA A 355 15.45 -14.99 0.98
N ILE A 356 15.11 -14.60 2.21
CA ILE A 356 15.85 -15.00 3.41
C ILE A 356 15.64 -16.48 3.73
N VAL A 357 14.40 -16.96 3.74
CA VAL A 357 14.06 -18.34 4.08
C VAL A 357 14.64 -19.34 3.07
N GLN A 358 14.66 -19.01 1.78
CA GLN A 358 15.30 -19.83 0.74
C GLN A 358 16.79 -20.07 1.03
N LYS A 359 17.46 -19.12 1.69
CA LYS A 359 18.90 -19.19 1.96
C LYS A 359 19.24 -19.71 3.37
N TYR A 360 18.40 -19.41 4.36
CA TYR A 360 18.72 -19.61 5.77
C TYR A 360 17.77 -20.58 6.50
N GLY A 361 16.73 -21.09 5.83
CA GLY A 361 15.76 -22.04 6.40
C GLY A 361 14.43 -21.40 6.80
N PRO A 362 13.41 -22.21 7.14
CA PRO A 362 12.02 -21.77 7.37
C PRO A 362 11.86 -20.86 8.60
N ALA A 363 10.88 -19.95 8.51
CA ALA A 363 10.50 -18.99 9.56
C ALA A 363 8.96 -18.94 9.72
N PRO A 364 8.34 -20.01 10.22
CA PRO A 364 6.88 -20.16 10.23
C PRO A 364 6.15 -19.05 11.00
N GLN A 365 6.73 -18.53 12.09
CA GLN A 365 6.06 -17.49 12.88
C GLN A 365 6.04 -16.15 12.14
N ALA A 366 7.11 -15.80 11.41
CA ALA A 366 7.14 -14.62 10.56
C ALA A 366 6.09 -14.69 9.44
N PHE A 367 5.96 -15.85 8.79
CA PHE A 367 4.97 -16.08 7.73
C PHE A 367 3.52 -16.14 8.23
N LEU A 368 3.31 -16.37 9.52
CA LEU A 368 2.00 -16.20 10.14
C LEU A 368 1.75 -14.73 10.47
N VAL A 369 2.67 -14.08 11.21
CA VAL A 369 2.42 -12.74 11.76
C VAL A 369 2.39 -11.64 10.70
N VAL A 370 3.33 -11.64 9.76
CA VAL A 370 3.52 -10.52 8.83
C VAL A 370 2.35 -10.34 7.86
N PRO A 371 1.83 -11.40 7.18
CA PRO A 371 0.67 -11.26 6.31
C PRO A 371 -0.58 -10.77 7.05
N LEU A 372 -0.80 -11.26 8.28
CA LEU A 372 -1.91 -10.83 9.13
C LEU A 372 -1.88 -9.32 9.44
N VAL A 373 -0.69 -8.78 9.67
CA VAL A 373 -0.49 -7.35 9.94
C VAL A 373 -0.66 -6.53 8.67
N GLY A 374 -0.05 -7.02 7.58
CA GLY A 374 -0.03 -6.35 6.28
C GLY A 374 -1.33 -6.44 5.49
N ALA A 375 -2.26 -7.33 5.84
CA ALA A 375 -3.52 -7.48 5.12
C ALA A 375 -4.48 -6.30 5.34
N PHE A 376 -4.52 -5.75 6.55
CA PHE A 376 -5.42 -4.62 6.88
C PHE A 376 -5.05 -3.87 8.17
N LEU A 377 -4.42 -4.56 9.13
CA LEU A 377 -4.26 -4.02 10.49
C LEU A 377 -3.38 -2.77 10.49
N ILE A 378 -2.31 -2.81 9.72
CA ILE A 378 -1.46 -1.64 9.55
C ILE A 378 -2.19 -0.46 8.90
N ASP A 379 -3.00 -0.66 7.88
CA ASP A 379 -3.72 0.44 7.21
C ASP A 379 -4.64 1.14 8.19
N LEU A 380 -5.28 0.38 9.09
CA LEU A 380 -6.09 0.94 10.18
C LEU A 380 -5.26 1.76 11.17
N ILE A 381 -4.11 1.24 11.63
CA ILE A 381 -3.24 1.97 12.57
C ILE A 381 -2.66 3.21 11.88
N ASN A 382 -2.24 3.09 10.63
CA ASN A 382 -1.70 4.17 9.83
C ASN A 382 -2.73 5.26 9.61
N ALA A 383 -3.97 4.91 9.28
CA ALA A 383 -5.06 5.87 9.17
C ALA A 383 -5.27 6.64 10.47
N LEU A 384 -5.28 5.96 11.63
CA LEU A 384 -5.41 6.62 12.94
C LEU A 384 -4.24 7.58 13.24
N VAL A 385 -3.00 7.15 12.96
CA VAL A 385 -1.81 8.00 13.14
C VAL A 385 -1.89 9.22 12.22
N LEU A 386 -2.26 9.04 10.95
CA LEU A 386 -2.38 10.11 9.96
C LEU A 386 -3.49 11.09 10.31
N THR A 387 -4.66 10.63 10.75
CA THR A 387 -5.72 11.51 11.28
C THR A 387 -5.19 12.36 12.44
N GLY A 388 -4.41 11.76 13.34
CA GLY A 388 -3.70 12.47 14.40
C GLY A 388 -2.82 13.60 13.88
N PHE A 389 -1.94 13.32 12.92
CA PHE A 389 -1.11 14.37 12.29
C PHE A 389 -1.93 15.45 11.59
N LEU A 390 -2.95 15.08 10.82
CA LEU A 390 -3.77 16.04 10.09
C LEU A 390 -4.56 16.97 11.01
N SER A 391 -4.92 16.52 12.22
CA SER A 391 -5.56 17.37 13.23
C SER A 391 -4.63 18.40 13.90
N LEU A 392 -3.31 18.34 13.68
CA LEU A 392 -2.38 19.28 14.31
C LEU A 392 -2.48 20.69 13.69
N PRO A 393 -2.44 21.76 14.51
CA PRO A 393 -2.43 23.13 14.01
C PRO A 393 -1.25 23.36 13.07
N GLY A 394 -1.52 23.84 11.85
CA GLY A 394 -0.49 24.13 10.84
C GLY A 394 -0.21 23.02 9.82
N LEU A 395 -0.84 21.84 9.94
CA LEU A 395 -0.73 20.77 8.93
C LEU A 395 -1.84 20.79 7.86
N GLY A 396 -2.79 21.74 7.94
CA GLY A 396 -3.74 22.03 6.85
C GLY A 396 -4.75 20.91 6.53
N GLY A 397 -4.91 19.93 7.43
CA GLY A 397 -5.86 18.81 7.28
C GLY A 397 -7.30 19.17 7.59
#